data_AF-A0A1V5CYU5-F1
#
_entry.id   AF-A0A1V5CYU5-F1
#
_cell.length_a   1.000
_cell.length_b   1.000
_cell.length_c   1.000
_cell.angle_alpha   90.00
_cell.angle_beta   90.00
_cell.angle_gamma   90.00
#
_symmetry.space_group_name_H-M   'P 1'
#
loop_
_entity.id
_entity.type
_entity.pdbx_description
1 polymer ?
#
loop_
_entity_poly.entity_id
_entity_poly.type
_entity_poly.pdbx_seq_one_letter_code
_entity_poly.pdbx_strand_id
1 'polypeptide(L)'
;MMFFRKKHTKKRCKNLKNKDVNVECGENTFIDPEVIVDSPESVVIGSNTVLKKGVVLHPEEGEIFIGNNCIIDYHCVLYGKGGIYIGDWSIVGPHSGLYAADHTWHRFDVPIRVQENVGKGIFLMGDNWIGGHAVICDNVTLGKGAVVGPNSTVLTSVPMATVAAGSPAKVINKRYSGPWEFSKIERASLNGMPTDILKYVRKRGDTLKNYLDPEDEVLEVGCGEGIVTSILRKSVSKITGCDYSMEALDVARENNPGIKFVFSSCTNLEFEEEKFTKVVFSDVAEHLLPIQFTRALAEIRRVLKRKGELILATPLTGKGRDTSTYAHIYEYSEREMREILERFFREALYVNRDYGVFRAVK
;
A
#
# COMPACT_ATOMS: atom_id res chain seq x y z
N MET A 1 3.31 9.07 -27.31
CA MET A 1 4.20 8.43 -28.30
C MET A 1 4.35 6.96 -27.91
N MET A 2 4.14 6.03 -28.84
CA MET A 2 4.13 4.57 -28.61
C MET A 2 5.33 4.13 -27.76
N PHE A 3 5.06 3.44 -26.64
CA PHE A 3 6.10 2.84 -25.82
C PHE A 3 6.79 1.71 -26.60
N PHE A 4 8.08 1.87 -26.87
CA PHE A 4 8.97 0.73 -27.02
C PHE A 4 9.11 0.05 -25.66
N ARG A 5 8.20 -0.87 -25.33
CA ARG A 5 8.42 -1.89 -24.30
C ARG A 5 9.70 -2.63 -24.67
N LYS A 6 10.73 -2.58 -23.82
CA LYS A 6 11.77 -3.62 -23.85
C LYS A 6 11.04 -4.95 -23.71
N LYS A 7 11.08 -5.78 -24.76
CA LYS A 7 10.54 -7.14 -24.76
C LYS A 7 11.30 -7.92 -23.69
N HIS A 8 10.76 -8.00 -22.47
CA HIS A 8 11.05 -9.13 -21.61
C HIS A 8 10.60 -10.37 -22.36
N THR A 9 11.53 -11.29 -22.60
CA THR A 9 11.26 -12.55 -23.25
C THR A 9 10.27 -13.34 -22.40
N LYS A 10 9.00 -13.39 -22.85
CA LYS A 10 7.96 -14.25 -22.28
C LYS A 10 8.48 -15.68 -22.23
N LYS A 11 8.96 -16.15 -21.07
CA LYS A 11 9.34 -17.56 -20.88
C LYS A 11 8.05 -18.34 -20.65
N ARG A 12 7.72 -19.25 -21.57
CA ARG A 12 6.62 -20.20 -21.42
C ARG A 12 6.88 -21.08 -20.19
N CYS A 13 5.93 -21.12 -19.26
CA CYS A 13 5.97 -22.06 -18.15
C CYS A 13 5.87 -23.49 -18.73
N LYS A 14 6.88 -24.34 -18.48
CA LYS A 14 7.03 -25.64 -19.18
C LYS A 14 5.97 -26.69 -18.82
N ASN A 15 5.09 -26.43 -17.85
CA ASN A 15 4.15 -27.41 -17.28
C ASN A 15 2.67 -26.98 -17.25
N LEU A 16 2.25 -25.94 -17.99
CA LEU A 16 0.84 -25.61 -18.14
C LEU A 16 0.18 -26.57 -19.15
N LYS A 17 -0.83 -27.34 -18.74
CA LYS A 17 -1.69 -28.12 -19.67
C LYS A 17 -2.79 -27.30 -20.33
N ASN A 18 -2.98 -26.04 -19.92
CA ASN A 18 -3.79 -25.09 -20.66
C ASN A 18 -2.86 -24.30 -21.60
N LYS A 19 -2.73 -24.76 -22.85
CA LYS A 19 -1.72 -24.30 -23.81
C LYS A 19 -1.87 -22.83 -24.25
N ASP A 20 -2.97 -22.17 -23.86
CA ASP A 20 -3.38 -20.85 -24.34
C ASP A 20 -3.30 -19.73 -23.27
N VAL A 21 -2.98 -20.05 -22.03
CA VAL A 21 -2.92 -19.07 -20.93
C VAL A 21 -1.48 -18.55 -20.76
N ASN A 22 -1.17 -17.39 -21.35
CA ASN A 22 0.13 -16.73 -21.23
C ASN A 22 0.16 -15.78 -20.02
N VAL A 23 0.39 -16.31 -18.83
CA VAL A 23 0.64 -15.49 -17.62
C VAL A 23 2.12 -15.08 -17.56
N GLU A 24 2.40 -13.86 -17.13
CA GLU A 24 3.76 -13.43 -16.83
C GLU A 24 4.24 -14.09 -15.52
N CYS A 25 5.25 -14.96 -15.59
CA CYS A 25 5.77 -15.67 -14.42
C CYS A 25 7.29 -15.57 -14.29
N GLY A 26 7.77 -15.47 -13.06
CA GLY A 26 9.17 -15.55 -12.70
C GLY A 26 9.78 -16.96 -12.86
N GLU A 27 11.05 -17.08 -12.52
CA GLU A 27 11.79 -18.33 -12.62
C GLU A 27 11.44 -19.30 -11.48
N ASN A 28 11.52 -20.60 -11.72
CA ASN A 28 11.23 -21.66 -10.74
C ASN A 28 9.81 -21.61 -10.13
N THR A 29 8.87 -20.98 -10.81
CA THR A 29 7.47 -20.91 -10.39
C THR A 29 6.71 -22.15 -10.87
N PHE A 30 5.91 -22.72 -9.96
CA PHE A 30 5.05 -23.86 -10.25
C PHE A 30 3.59 -23.42 -10.19
N ILE A 31 2.86 -23.67 -11.28
CA ILE A 31 1.41 -23.44 -11.37
C ILE A 31 0.79 -24.79 -11.66
N ASP A 32 -0.05 -25.27 -10.76
CA ASP A 32 -0.77 -26.53 -10.95
C ASP A 32 -1.66 -26.46 -12.21
N PRO A 33 -1.76 -27.54 -13.02
CA PRO A 33 -2.60 -27.56 -14.22
C PRO A 33 -4.09 -27.26 -14.01
N GLU A 34 -4.61 -27.41 -12.79
CA GLU A 34 -6.00 -27.12 -12.43
C GLU A 34 -6.21 -25.71 -11.88
N VAL A 35 -5.22 -24.82 -12.01
CA VAL A 35 -5.39 -23.40 -11.74
C VAL A 35 -6.18 -22.75 -12.88
N ILE A 36 -7.23 -22.01 -12.54
CA ILE A 36 -8.02 -21.21 -13.48
C ILE A 36 -7.50 -19.78 -13.44
N VAL A 37 -7.21 -19.21 -14.60
CA VAL A 37 -6.78 -17.82 -14.74
C VAL A 37 -7.62 -17.14 -15.81
N ASP A 38 -8.43 -16.18 -15.40
CA ASP A 38 -9.14 -15.28 -16.30
C ASP A 38 -8.27 -14.05 -16.58
N SER A 39 -8.43 -13.44 -17.76
CA SER A 39 -7.65 -12.28 -18.24
C SER A 39 -6.15 -12.37 -17.89
N PRO A 40 -5.42 -13.39 -18.38
CA PRO A 40 -4.06 -13.70 -17.93
C PRO A 40 -3.03 -12.60 -18.15
N GLU A 41 -3.29 -11.66 -19.06
CA GLU A 41 -2.51 -10.45 -19.27
C GLU A 41 -2.49 -9.49 -18.07
N SER A 42 -3.48 -9.59 -17.19
CA SER A 42 -3.61 -8.83 -15.95
C SER A 42 -3.06 -9.60 -14.72
N VAL A 43 -2.38 -10.72 -14.94
CA VAL A 43 -1.81 -11.54 -13.88
C VAL A 43 -0.29 -11.60 -14.00
N VAL A 44 0.40 -11.28 -12.91
CA VAL A 44 1.85 -11.36 -12.78
C VAL A 44 2.22 -12.19 -11.57
N ILE A 45 3.11 -13.16 -11.75
CA ILE A 45 3.55 -14.08 -10.71
C ILE A 45 5.08 -14.01 -10.60
N GLY A 46 5.60 -13.79 -9.40
CA GLY A 46 7.03 -13.74 -9.11
C GLY A 46 7.74 -15.09 -9.27
N SER A 47 9.02 -15.11 -8.91
CA SER A 47 9.88 -16.31 -8.95
C SER A 47 9.71 -17.17 -7.69
N ASN A 48 10.00 -18.47 -7.81
CA ASN A 48 9.92 -19.46 -6.72
C ASN A 48 8.53 -19.53 -6.05
N THR A 49 7.48 -19.19 -6.80
CA THR A 49 6.11 -19.13 -6.27
C THR A 49 5.33 -20.38 -6.68
N VAL A 50 4.46 -20.85 -5.80
CA VAL A 50 3.70 -22.08 -5.98
C VAL A 50 2.20 -21.79 -5.90
N LEU A 51 1.46 -22.09 -6.97
CA LEU A 51 0.00 -22.09 -6.99
C LEU A 51 -0.49 -23.54 -7.05
N LYS A 52 -1.29 -23.94 -6.07
CA LYS A 52 -1.81 -25.30 -5.93
C LYS A 52 -3.10 -25.52 -6.71
N LYS A 53 -3.50 -26.78 -6.81
CA LYS A 53 -4.71 -27.24 -7.50
C LYS A 53 -5.94 -26.47 -7.04
N GLY A 54 -6.78 -26.08 -8.02
CA GLY A 54 -8.08 -25.46 -7.80
C GLY A 54 -8.03 -23.98 -7.43
N VAL A 55 -6.86 -23.34 -7.46
CA VAL A 55 -6.76 -21.88 -7.31
C VAL A 55 -7.46 -21.20 -8.50
N VAL A 56 -8.24 -20.17 -8.21
CA VAL A 56 -8.92 -19.34 -9.22
C VAL A 56 -8.39 -17.92 -9.12
N LEU A 57 -7.85 -17.40 -10.23
CA LEU A 57 -7.42 -16.02 -10.39
C LEU A 57 -8.38 -15.32 -11.35
N HIS A 58 -9.19 -14.41 -10.81
CA HIS A 58 -10.22 -13.68 -11.55
C HIS A 58 -9.99 -12.16 -11.41
N PRO A 59 -9.08 -11.56 -12.19
CA PRO A 59 -8.73 -10.14 -12.06
C PRO A 59 -9.86 -9.18 -12.48
N GLU A 60 -10.87 -9.64 -13.22
CA GLU A 60 -11.90 -8.78 -13.84
C GLU A 60 -11.27 -7.65 -14.67
N GLU A 61 -11.49 -6.39 -14.29
CA GLU A 61 -10.89 -5.19 -14.88
C GLU A 61 -9.63 -4.72 -14.14
N GLY A 62 -9.30 -5.33 -13.01
CA GLY A 62 -8.12 -5.05 -12.22
C GLY A 62 -6.94 -5.94 -12.59
N GLU A 63 -6.02 -6.09 -11.65
CA GLU A 63 -4.81 -6.92 -11.81
C GLU A 63 -4.56 -7.79 -10.58
N ILE A 64 -3.95 -8.96 -10.79
CA ILE A 64 -3.49 -9.82 -9.70
C ILE A 64 -1.98 -9.94 -9.80
N PHE A 65 -1.30 -9.41 -8.78
CA PHE A 65 0.14 -9.53 -8.62
C PHE A 65 0.44 -10.47 -7.47
N ILE A 66 1.28 -11.48 -7.71
CA ILE A 66 1.80 -12.38 -6.68
C ILE A 66 3.32 -12.26 -6.69
N GLY A 67 3.90 -11.98 -5.53
CA GLY A 67 5.34 -11.79 -5.35
C GLY A 67 6.15 -13.07 -5.49
N ASN A 68 7.40 -12.98 -5.05
CA ASN A 68 8.35 -14.10 -5.05
C ASN A 68 8.19 -14.96 -3.81
N ASN A 69 8.58 -16.24 -3.90
CA ASN A 69 8.60 -17.18 -2.78
C ASN A 69 7.24 -17.29 -2.07
N CYS A 70 6.15 -17.14 -2.82
CA CYS A 70 4.79 -17.21 -2.27
C CYS A 70 4.20 -18.61 -2.43
N ILE A 71 3.23 -18.93 -1.58
CA ILE A 71 2.41 -20.14 -1.71
C ILE A 71 0.95 -19.74 -1.70
N ILE A 72 0.22 -20.05 -2.77
CA ILE A 72 -1.24 -19.97 -2.81
C ILE A 72 -1.76 -21.42 -2.79
N ASP A 73 -2.33 -21.80 -1.66
CA ASP A 73 -2.66 -23.19 -1.37
C ASP A 73 -3.99 -23.62 -2.01
N TYR A 74 -4.36 -24.88 -1.87
CA TYR A 74 -5.47 -25.51 -2.59
C TYR A 74 -6.77 -24.70 -2.53
N HIS A 75 -7.47 -24.60 -3.67
CA HIS A 75 -8.82 -24.05 -3.76
C HIS A 75 -8.97 -22.60 -3.25
N CYS A 76 -7.91 -21.79 -3.30
CA CYS A 76 -8.04 -20.35 -3.04
C CYS A 76 -8.72 -19.62 -4.19
N VAL A 77 -9.49 -18.59 -3.87
CA VAL A 77 -10.25 -17.81 -4.87
C VAL A 77 -9.91 -16.33 -4.74
N LEU A 78 -9.39 -15.73 -5.81
CA LEU A 78 -8.92 -14.34 -5.84
C LEU A 78 -9.74 -13.56 -6.88
N TYR A 79 -10.67 -12.71 -6.42
CA TYR A 79 -11.48 -11.79 -7.26
C TYR A 79 -10.88 -10.39 -7.19
N GLY A 80 -10.31 -9.95 -8.31
CA GLY A 80 -9.34 -8.87 -8.37
C GLY A 80 -9.82 -7.60 -9.04
N LYS A 81 -11.12 -7.29 -9.06
CA LYS A 81 -11.66 -6.06 -9.68
C LYS A 81 -10.92 -4.79 -9.25
N GLY A 82 -10.77 -4.58 -7.93
CA GLY A 82 -9.99 -3.50 -7.35
C GLY A 82 -8.48 -3.74 -7.34
N GLY A 83 -8.03 -4.90 -7.80
CA GLY A 83 -6.66 -5.40 -7.78
C GLY A 83 -6.31 -6.19 -6.52
N ILE A 84 -5.53 -7.27 -6.66
CA ILE A 84 -4.98 -8.02 -5.53
C ILE A 84 -3.46 -8.06 -5.65
N TYR A 85 -2.77 -7.63 -4.61
CA TYR A 85 -1.31 -7.54 -4.60
C TYR A 85 -0.75 -8.28 -3.41
N ILE A 86 -0.08 -9.40 -3.69
CA ILE A 86 0.52 -10.27 -2.69
C ILE A 86 2.02 -10.06 -2.69
N GLY A 87 2.55 -9.48 -1.62
CA GLY A 87 3.98 -9.27 -1.42
C GLY A 87 4.73 -10.57 -1.20
N ASP A 88 6.05 -10.52 -1.40
CA ASP A 88 6.96 -11.66 -1.32
C ASP A 88 6.82 -12.44 0.01
N TRP A 89 7.15 -13.73 -0.02
CA TRP A 89 7.14 -14.63 1.14
C TRP A 89 5.78 -14.83 1.81
N SER A 90 4.69 -14.51 1.12
CA SER A 90 3.34 -14.68 1.67
C SER A 90 2.78 -16.08 1.42
N ILE A 91 1.98 -16.56 2.37
CA ILE A 91 1.27 -17.83 2.31
C ILE A 91 -0.22 -17.56 2.44
N VAL A 92 -0.99 -18.01 1.44
CA VAL A 92 -2.45 -18.03 1.48
C VAL A 92 -2.90 -19.48 1.67
N GLY A 93 -3.37 -19.80 2.87
CA GLY A 93 -3.79 -21.15 3.25
C GLY A 93 -5.05 -21.62 2.48
N PRO A 94 -5.31 -22.93 2.47
CA PRO A 94 -6.25 -23.53 1.53
C PRO A 94 -7.69 -23.07 1.79
N HIS A 95 -8.50 -23.07 0.74
CA HIS A 95 -9.90 -22.63 0.77
C HIS A 95 -10.12 -21.17 1.23
N SER A 96 -9.08 -20.34 1.18
CA SER A 96 -9.20 -18.92 1.51
C SER A 96 -9.64 -18.10 0.31
N GLY A 97 -10.35 -17.00 0.56
CA GLY A 97 -10.84 -16.09 -0.46
C GLY A 97 -10.33 -14.67 -0.27
N LEU A 98 -9.84 -14.04 -1.34
CA LEU A 98 -9.52 -12.61 -1.37
C LEU A 98 -10.46 -11.97 -2.39
N TYR A 99 -11.35 -11.09 -1.92
CA TYR A 99 -12.40 -10.49 -2.73
C TYR A 99 -12.24 -8.98 -2.75
N ALA A 100 -11.45 -8.47 -3.70
CA ALA A 100 -11.25 -7.05 -3.97
C ALA A 100 -12.37 -6.47 -4.84
N ALA A 101 -13.59 -6.93 -4.60
CA ALA A 101 -14.80 -6.58 -5.34
C ALA A 101 -15.98 -6.61 -4.38
N ASP A 102 -16.92 -5.68 -4.55
CA ASP A 102 -18.17 -5.64 -3.82
C ASP A 102 -19.28 -5.07 -4.71
N HIS A 103 -20.52 -5.53 -4.53
CA HIS A 103 -21.66 -4.92 -5.21
C HIS A 103 -22.24 -3.82 -4.31
N THR A 104 -22.49 -2.66 -4.90
CA THR A 104 -23.33 -1.65 -4.25
C THR A 104 -24.73 -2.22 -4.01
N TRP A 105 -25.29 -1.90 -2.85
CA TRP A 105 -26.57 -2.46 -2.37
C TRP A 105 -27.53 -1.39 -1.82
N HIS A 106 -27.17 -0.12 -1.91
CA HIS A 106 -27.95 0.98 -1.35
C HIS A 106 -29.28 1.23 -2.08
N ARG A 107 -29.42 0.78 -3.34
CA ARG A 107 -30.65 0.92 -4.13
C ARG A 107 -31.51 -0.33 -4.00
N PHE A 108 -32.55 -0.28 -3.17
CA PHE A 108 -33.47 -1.40 -2.97
C PHE A 108 -34.36 -1.68 -4.20
N ASP A 109 -34.62 -0.68 -5.03
CA ASP A 109 -35.45 -0.76 -6.23
C ASP A 109 -34.71 -1.26 -7.47
N VAL A 110 -33.41 -1.53 -7.35
CA VAL A 110 -32.56 -2.04 -8.43
C VAL A 110 -31.97 -3.40 -8.01
N PRO A 111 -32.14 -4.49 -8.80
CA PRO A 111 -31.55 -5.77 -8.45
C PRO A 111 -30.02 -5.69 -8.29
N ILE A 112 -29.45 -6.31 -7.24
CA ILE A 112 -28.00 -6.26 -6.92
C ILE A 112 -27.13 -6.56 -8.15
N ARG A 113 -27.51 -7.55 -8.97
CA ARG A 113 -26.75 -7.96 -10.17
C ARG A 113 -26.55 -6.84 -11.20
N VAL A 114 -27.45 -5.85 -11.26
CA VAL A 114 -27.33 -4.70 -12.18
C VAL A 114 -26.88 -3.43 -11.48
N GLN A 115 -26.68 -3.46 -10.16
CA GLN A 115 -26.02 -2.39 -9.42
C GLN A 115 -24.51 -2.43 -9.68
N GLU A 116 -23.85 -1.30 -9.39
CA GLU A 116 -22.43 -1.14 -9.63
C GLU A 116 -21.64 -2.18 -8.82
N ASN A 117 -20.79 -2.93 -9.51
CA ASN A 117 -19.70 -3.67 -8.88
C ASN A 117 -18.55 -2.66 -8.71
N VAL A 118 -17.98 -2.54 -7.53
CA VAL A 118 -16.90 -1.64 -7.14
C VAL A 118 -15.73 -2.44 -6.55
N GLY A 119 -14.51 -1.90 -6.60
CA GLY A 119 -13.35 -2.54 -5.99
C GLY A 119 -12.24 -1.53 -5.71
N LYS A 120 -11.68 -1.56 -4.49
CA LYS A 120 -10.61 -0.66 -4.03
C LYS A 120 -9.25 -1.35 -3.94
N GLY A 121 -9.24 -2.66 -3.81
CA GLY A 121 -8.06 -3.50 -3.83
C GLY A 121 -7.72 -4.15 -2.50
N ILE A 122 -6.91 -5.20 -2.57
CA ILE A 122 -6.36 -5.90 -1.41
C ILE A 122 -4.84 -5.92 -1.51
N PHE A 123 -4.16 -5.61 -0.40
CA PHE A 123 -2.71 -5.52 -0.35
C PHE A 123 -2.15 -6.36 0.79
N LEU A 124 -1.34 -7.37 0.48
CA LEU A 124 -0.51 -8.10 1.42
C LEU A 124 0.91 -7.54 1.28
N MET A 125 1.43 -6.92 2.33
CA MET A 125 2.71 -6.21 2.26
C MET A 125 3.94 -7.15 2.33
N GLY A 126 3.74 -8.47 2.38
CA GLY A 126 4.78 -9.49 2.35
C GLY A 126 4.99 -10.18 3.70
N ASP A 127 5.59 -11.38 3.67
CA ASP A 127 5.74 -12.25 4.85
C ASP A 127 4.39 -12.48 5.58
N ASN A 128 3.28 -12.41 4.84
CA ASN A 128 1.94 -12.56 5.41
C ASN A 128 1.56 -14.04 5.46
N TRP A 129 0.82 -14.43 6.51
CA TRP A 129 0.23 -15.76 6.57
C TRP A 129 -1.27 -15.66 6.77
N ILE A 130 -2.04 -16.18 5.80
CA ILE A 130 -3.48 -16.32 5.90
C ILE A 130 -3.77 -17.80 6.19
N GLY A 131 -4.38 -18.07 7.34
CA GLY A 131 -4.83 -19.41 7.72
C GLY A 131 -5.96 -19.90 6.81
N GLY A 132 -6.09 -21.22 6.67
CA GLY A 132 -7.10 -21.82 5.78
C GLY A 132 -8.53 -21.38 6.11
N HIS A 133 -9.39 -21.37 5.09
CA HIS A 133 -10.78 -20.89 5.15
C HIS A 133 -10.94 -19.43 5.61
N ALA A 134 -9.92 -18.58 5.48
CA ALA A 134 -10.06 -17.16 5.78
C ALA A 134 -10.60 -16.37 4.59
N VAL A 135 -11.27 -15.26 4.88
CA VAL A 135 -11.82 -14.32 3.89
C VAL A 135 -11.20 -12.95 4.11
N ILE A 136 -10.59 -12.38 3.07
CA ILE A 136 -10.10 -11.01 3.05
C ILE A 136 -11.02 -10.20 2.14
N CYS A 137 -11.69 -9.20 2.71
CA CYS A 137 -12.60 -8.32 1.98
C CYS A 137 -11.86 -7.17 1.30
N ASP A 138 -12.57 -6.47 0.41
CA ASP A 138 -12.05 -5.34 -0.34
C ASP A 138 -11.55 -4.21 0.58
N ASN A 139 -10.65 -3.38 0.05
CA ASN A 139 -10.04 -2.24 0.75
C ASN A 139 -9.23 -2.62 2.01
N VAL A 140 -8.72 -3.85 2.07
CA VAL A 140 -7.90 -4.35 3.19
C VAL A 140 -6.42 -4.38 2.82
N THR A 141 -5.61 -3.81 3.70
CA THR A 141 -4.16 -3.98 3.72
C THR A 141 -3.74 -4.84 4.91
N LEU A 142 -3.02 -5.94 4.67
CA LEU A 142 -2.32 -6.70 5.69
C LEU A 142 -0.88 -6.22 5.75
N GLY A 143 -0.50 -5.49 6.80
CA GLY A 143 0.87 -5.03 7.03
C GLY A 143 1.87 -6.19 7.00
N LYS A 144 3.15 -5.92 6.71
CA LYS A 144 4.15 -6.97 6.51
C LYS A 144 4.21 -7.88 7.74
N GLY A 145 4.36 -9.18 7.56
CA GLY A 145 4.43 -10.09 8.69
C GLY A 145 3.09 -10.30 9.42
N ALA A 146 1.99 -9.65 9.04
CA ALA A 146 0.69 -9.89 9.68
C ALA A 146 0.20 -11.33 9.42
N VAL A 147 -0.41 -11.92 10.45
CA VAL A 147 -1.00 -13.26 10.42
C VAL A 147 -2.50 -13.15 10.59
N VAL A 148 -3.25 -13.86 9.76
CA VAL A 148 -4.70 -14.04 9.88
C VAL A 148 -4.96 -15.49 10.25
N GLY A 149 -5.57 -15.73 11.41
CA GLY A 149 -5.92 -17.07 11.86
C GLY A 149 -6.91 -17.77 10.92
N PRO A 150 -6.97 -19.11 10.92
CA PRO A 150 -7.90 -19.86 10.07
C PRO A 150 -9.35 -19.47 10.39
N ASN A 151 -10.23 -19.63 9.40
CA ASN A 151 -11.67 -19.34 9.52
C ASN A 151 -12.00 -17.90 9.99
N SER A 152 -11.14 -16.94 9.63
CA SER A 152 -11.31 -15.53 9.99
C SER A 152 -11.87 -14.71 8.82
N THR A 153 -12.59 -13.62 9.12
CA THR A 153 -13.09 -12.66 8.11
C THR A 153 -12.50 -11.29 8.39
N VAL A 154 -11.64 -10.82 7.50
CA VAL A 154 -10.94 -9.54 7.65
C VAL A 154 -11.70 -8.48 6.87
N LEU A 155 -12.36 -7.59 7.61
CA LEU A 155 -13.13 -6.46 7.08
C LEU A 155 -12.35 -5.14 7.09
N THR A 156 -11.25 -5.08 7.84
CA THR A 156 -10.43 -3.89 8.03
C THR A 156 -8.96 -4.26 8.02
N SER A 157 -8.10 -3.36 7.55
CA SER A 157 -6.65 -3.52 7.51
C SER A 157 -6.06 -4.01 8.85
N VAL A 158 -5.06 -4.89 8.77
CA VAL A 158 -4.39 -5.50 9.92
C VAL A 158 -2.97 -4.95 10.03
N PRO A 159 -2.56 -4.41 11.19
CA PRO A 159 -1.21 -3.84 11.36
C PRO A 159 -0.08 -4.87 11.16
N MET A 160 1.09 -4.37 10.77
CA MET A 160 2.33 -5.13 10.65
C MET A 160 2.64 -5.97 11.89
N ALA A 161 3.19 -7.16 11.67
CA ALA A 161 3.72 -8.03 12.72
C ALA A 161 2.72 -8.30 13.86
N THR A 162 1.43 -8.32 13.56
CA THR A 162 0.37 -8.73 14.48
C THR A 162 -0.29 -10.04 14.03
N VAL A 163 -1.02 -10.66 14.94
CA VAL A 163 -1.86 -11.82 14.69
C VAL A 163 -3.31 -11.38 14.90
N ALA A 164 -4.14 -11.53 13.88
CA ALA A 164 -5.57 -11.28 13.94
C ALA A 164 -6.36 -12.58 13.73
N ALA A 165 -7.49 -12.73 14.41
CA ALA A 165 -8.37 -13.88 14.21
C ALA A 165 -9.83 -13.54 14.52
N GLY A 166 -10.76 -14.36 14.02
CA GLY A 166 -12.20 -14.25 14.24
C GLY A 166 -12.97 -13.69 13.04
N SER A 167 -14.29 -13.58 13.20
CA SER A 167 -15.19 -13.01 12.20
C SER A 167 -16.19 -12.07 12.91
N PRO A 168 -16.01 -10.74 12.84
CA PRO A 168 -14.90 -10.04 12.19
C PRO A 168 -13.57 -10.27 12.92
N ALA A 169 -12.48 -10.31 12.15
CA ALA A 169 -11.14 -10.52 12.67
C ALA A 169 -10.68 -9.33 13.52
N LYS A 170 -10.10 -9.61 14.68
CA LYS A 170 -9.50 -8.61 15.56
C LYS A 170 -8.06 -9.00 15.87
N VAL A 171 -7.21 -8.01 16.11
CA VAL A 171 -5.84 -8.25 16.60
C VAL A 171 -5.92 -8.91 17.98
N ILE A 172 -5.31 -10.08 18.11
CA ILE A 172 -5.29 -10.89 19.33
C ILE A 172 -3.88 -11.04 19.91
N ASN A 173 -2.83 -10.82 19.11
CA ASN A 173 -1.45 -10.94 19.57
C ASN A 173 -0.48 -10.13 18.73
N LYS A 174 0.72 -9.89 19.27
CA LYS A 174 1.89 -9.51 18.46
C LYS A 174 2.54 -10.78 17.90
N ARG A 175 2.99 -10.78 16.64
CA ARG A 175 3.77 -11.89 16.05
C ARG A 175 5.19 -11.93 16.61
N TYR A 176 5.70 -10.78 17.04
CA TYR A 176 7.07 -10.64 17.50
C TYR A 176 7.15 -10.00 18.89
N SER A 177 7.95 -10.61 19.76
CA SER A 177 8.17 -10.20 21.16
C SER A 177 9.64 -10.02 21.54
N GLY A 178 10.55 -10.00 20.56
CA GLY A 178 11.98 -9.71 20.77
C GLY A 178 12.25 -8.20 20.92
N PRO A 179 13.51 -7.74 20.83
CA PRO A 179 13.84 -6.32 21.04
C PRO A 179 13.23 -5.38 19.98
N TRP A 180 12.80 -5.93 18.83
CA TRP A 180 12.12 -5.19 17.78
C TRP A 180 10.65 -4.93 18.14
N GLU A 181 10.36 -3.74 18.65
CA GLU A 181 8.98 -3.24 18.78
C GLU A 181 8.51 -2.70 17.41
N PHE A 182 7.93 -3.54 16.55
CA PHE A 182 7.48 -3.14 15.21
C PHE A 182 6.46 -1.98 15.23
N SER A 183 5.71 -1.83 16.32
CA SER A 183 4.85 -0.65 16.56
C SER A 183 5.61 0.68 16.63
N LYS A 184 6.93 0.63 16.86
CA LYS A 184 7.84 1.78 17.07
C LYS A 184 8.96 1.89 16.02
N ILE A 185 9.09 0.94 15.10
CA ILE A 185 10.18 0.89 14.12
C ILE A 185 9.72 1.42 12.75
N GLU A 186 8.43 1.31 12.44
CA GLU A 186 7.82 1.96 11.27
C GLU A 186 7.11 3.27 11.59
N ARG A 187 6.97 3.58 12.88
CA ARG A 187 6.42 4.85 13.33
C ARG A 187 7.57 5.69 13.83
N ALA A 188 7.66 6.94 13.41
CA ALA A 188 8.33 7.93 14.22
C ALA A 188 7.55 8.03 15.55
N SER A 189 7.86 7.14 16.49
CA SER A 189 7.13 7.06 17.75
C SER A 189 7.80 7.94 18.78
N LEU A 190 7.03 8.83 19.41
CA LEU A 190 7.53 9.69 20.48
C LEU A 190 8.07 8.85 21.65
N ASN A 191 7.54 7.64 21.85
CA ASN A 191 7.83 6.78 22.98
C ASN A 191 8.51 5.46 22.56
N GLY A 192 9.84 5.41 22.64
CA GLY A 192 10.62 4.17 22.55
C GLY A 192 11.26 3.87 21.19
N MET A 193 11.37 4.86 20.31
CA MET A 193 12.24 4.81 19.14
C MET A 193 13.69 5.20 19.51
N PRO A 194 14.72 4.65 18.83
CA PRO A 194 16.10 5.13 18.99
C PRO A 194 16.19 6.65 18.78
N THR A 195 16.92 7.33 19.67
CA THR A 195 17.00 8.81 19.69
C THR A 195 17.47 9.41 18.37
N ASP A 196 18.29 8.71 17.61
CA ASP A 196 18.83 9.22 16.35
C ASP A 196 17.80 9.23 15.22
N ILE A 197 16.84 8.28 15.22
CA ILE A 197 15.74 8.30 14.25
C ILE A 197 14.78 9.44 14.58
N LEU A 198 14.46 9.67 15.86
CA LEU A 198 13.65 10.83 16.27
C LEU A 198 14.30 12.17 15.88
N LYS A 199 15.63 12.30 16.03
CA LYS A 199 16.36 13.47 15.54
C LYS A 199 16.23 13.60 14.02
N TYR A 200 16.35 12.49 13.29
CA TYR A 200 16.24 12.47 11.84
C TYR A 200 14.85 12.92 11.36
N VAL A 201 13.77 12.35 11.90
CA VAL A 201 12.39 12.71 11.56
C VAL A 201 12.10 14.18 11.87
N ARG A 202 12.55 14.68 13.03
CA ARG A 202 12.40 16.10 13.37
C ARG A 202 13.14 17.01 12.40
N LYS A 203 14.40 16.69 12.07
CA LYS A 203 15.17 17.46 11.07
C LYS A 203 14.52 17.42 9.69
N ARG A 204 13.90 16.30 9.32
CA ARG A 204 13.11 16.20 8.09
C ARG A 204 11.91 17.14 8.15
N GLY A 205 11.10 17.11 9.21
CA GLY A 205 10.01 18.08 9.40
C GLY A 205 10.48 19.54 9.36
N ASP A 206 11.61 19.85 9.99
CA ASP A 206 12.24 21.17 9.93
C ASP A 206 12.73 21.57 8.53
N THR A 207 13.08 20.60 7.70
CA THR A 207 13.44 20.81 6.30
C THR A 207 12.18 21.07 5.47
N LEU A 208 11.15 20.24 5.65
CA LEU A 208 9.91 20.29 4.88
C LEU A 208 9.10 21.57 5.10
N LYS A 209 9.12 22.12 6.31
CA LYS A 209 8.41 23.37 6.63
C LYS A 209 8.89 24.58 5.81
N ASN A 210 10.09 24.52 5.22
CA ASN A 210 10.64 25.59 4.39
C ASN A 210 10.04 25.62 2.98
N TYR A 211 9.20 24.63 2.63
CA TYR A 211 8.48 24.58 1.36
C TYR A 211 6.98 24.89 1.51
N LEU A 212 6.58 25.41 2.67
CA LEU A 212 5.21 25.78 3.01
C LEU A 212 5.11 27.29 3.22
N ASP A 213 4.00 27.86 2.81
CA ASP A 213 3.63 29.26 3.03
C ASP A 213 2.55 29.38 4.11
N PRO A 214 2.48 30.48 4.89
CA PRO A 214 1.49 30.64 5.97
C PRO A 214 0.01 30.47 5.56
N GLU A 215 -0.28 30.81 4.30
CA GLU A 215 -1.62 30.73 3.69
C GLU A 215 -1.96 29.32 3.17
N ASP A 216 -1.01 28.38 3.23
CA ASP A 216 -1.26 27.02 2.75
C ASP A 216 -2.30 26.30 3.60
N GLU A 217 -3.20 25.60 2.89
CA GLU A 217 -4.10 24.60 3.46
C GLU A 217 -3.48 23.23 3.21
N VAL A 218 -2.82 22.70 4.24
CA VAL A 218 -1.93 21.54 4.13
C VAL A 218 -2.63 20.24 4.54
N LEU A 219 -2.43 19.19 3.76
CA LEU A 219 -2.67 17.80 4.17
C LEU A 219 -1.33 17.08 4.32
N GLU A 220 -1.09 16.44 5.47
CA GLU A 220 -0.03 15.46 5.60
C GLU A 220 -0.61 14.06 5.54
N VAL A 221 -0.20 13.30 4.52
CA VAL A 221 -0.66 11.92 4.29
C VAL A 221 0.37 10.96 4.88
N GLY A 222 -0.08 10.05 5.76
CA GLY A 222 0.77 9.14 6.53
C GLY A 222 1.41 9.83 7.73
N CYS A 223 0.63 10.60 8.49
CA CYS A 223 1.15 11.44 9.56
C CYS A 223 1.68 10.67 10.79
N GLY A 224 1.39 9.37 10.90
CA GLY A 224 1.74 8.56 12.07
C GLY A 224 1.24 9.20 13.37
N GLU A 225 2.13 9.32 14.36
CA GLU A 225 1.86 9.95 15.66
C GLU A 225 1.89 11.50 15.61
N GLY A 226 1.94 12.10 14.43
CA GLY A 226 1.84 13.55 14.23
C GLY A 226 3.11 14.35 14.54
N ILE A 227 4.29 13.70 14.61
CA ILE A 227 5.57 14.39 14.90
C ILE A 227 5.86 15.45 13.85
N VAL A 228 5.87 15.08 12.57
CA VAL A 228 6.13 16.02 11.47
C VAL A 228 4.97 17.02 11.34
N THR A 229 3.71 16.58 11.50
CA THR A 229 2.53 17.46 11.50
C THR A 229 2.68 18.63 12.47
N SER A 230 3.15 18.34 13.69
CA SER A 230 3.35 19.34 14.75
C SER A 230 4.40 20.41 14.37
N ILE A 231 5.42 20.01 13.59
CA ILE A 231 6.49 20.90 13.13
C ILE A 231 5.96 21.76 11.99
N LEU A 232 5.29 21.15 11.01
CA LEU A 232 4.71 21.85 9.86
C LEU A 232 3.64 22.86 10.30
N ARG A 233 2.84 22.53 11.32
CA ARG A 233 1.82 23.42 11.91
C ARG A 233 2.36 24.79 12.32
N LYS A 234 3.65 24.89 12.67
CA LYS A 234 4.28 26.16 13.08
C LYS A 234 4.46 27.14 11.92
N SER A 235 4.47 26.66 10.68
CA SER A 235 4.64 27.47 9.49
C SER A 235 3.34 27.81 8.77
N VAL A 236 2.22 27.15 9.11
CA VAL A 236 0.95 27.28 8.38
C VAL A 236 -0.23 27.50 9.31
N SER A 237 -1.24 28.21 8.82
CA SER A 237 -2.47 28.48 9.57
C SER A 237 -3.38 27.25 9.68
N LYS A 238 -3.42 26.40 8.64
CA LYS A 238 -4.33 25.25 8.55
C LYS A 238 -3.61 23.98 8.07
N ILE A 239 -3.67 22.94 8.90
CA ILE A 239 -3.13 21.61 8.57
C ILE A 239 -4.07 20.50 9.05
N THR A 240 -4.16 19.44 8.27
CA THR A 240 -4.80 18.17 8.63
C THR A 240 -3.79 17.05 8.47
N GLY A 241 -3.66 16.16 9.45
CA GLY A 241 -2.93 14.90 9.30
C GLY A 241 -3.90 13.76 9.00
N CYS A 242 -3.50 12.79 8.18
CA CYS A 242 -4.23 11.54 8.06
C CYS A 242 -3.31 10.31 8.07
N ASP A 243 -3.84 9.21 8.58
CA ASP A 243 -3.16 7.92 8.66
C ASP A 243 -4.17 6.78 8.62
N TYR A 244 -3.72 5.59 8.20
CA TYR A 244 -4.56 4.39 8.15
C TYR A 244 -4.58 3.64 9.48
N SER A 245 -3.68 3.97 10.43
CA SER A 245 -3.62 3.36 11.75
C SER A 245 -4.39 4.20 12.77
N MET A 246 -5.52 3.68 13.26
CA MET A 246 -6.30 4.38 14.29
C MET A 246 -5.47 4.58 15.57
N GLU A 247 -4.66 3.59 15.96
CA GLU A 247 -3.80 3.69 17.15
C GLU A 247 -2.77 4.82 17.02
N ALA A 248 -2.22 5.05 15.82
CA ALA A 248 -1.29 6.16 15.61
C ALA A 248 -2.02 7.51 15.68
N LEU A 249 -3.23 7.59 15.14
CA LEU A 249 -4.04 8.80 15.19
C LEU A 249 -4.51 9.16 16.60
N ASP A 250 -4.81 8.17 17.43
CA ASP A 250 -5.18 8.40 18.83
C ASP A 250 -4.01 9.07 19.58
N VAL A 251 -2.79 8.54 19.42
CA VAL A 251 -1.57 9.16 19.96
C VAL A 251 -1.31 10.55 19.34
N ALA A 252 -1.55 10.73 18.04
CA ALA A 252 -1.38 12.02 17.38
C ALA A 252 -2.32 13.10 17.95
N ARG A 253 -3.57 12.74 18.21
CA ARG A 253 -4.59 13.62 18.81
C ARG A 253 -4.25 13.99 20.25
N GLU A 254 -3.80 13.02 21.04
CA GLU A 254 -3.37 13.25 22.42
C GLU A 254 -2.17 14.22 22.48
N ASN A 255 -1.18 14.04 21.63
CA ASN A 255 0.05 14.85 21.65
C ASN A 255 -0.11 16.24 21.01
N ASN A 256 -1.08 16.42 20.13
CA ASN A 256 -1.24 17.65 19.35
C ASN A 256 -2.68 18.20 19.44
N PRO A 257 -3.12 18.61 20.65
CA PRO A 257 -4.45 19.18 20.82
C PRO A 257 -4.60 20.43 19.94
N GLY A 258 -5.63 20.44 19.09
CA GLY A 258 -5.92 21.53 18.16
C GLY A 258 -5.51 21.29 16.70
N ILE A 259 -4.88 20.15 16.38
CA ILE A 259 -4.69 19.70 15.00
C ILE A 259 -5.77 18.66 14.65
N LYS A 260 -6.32 18.74 13.43
CA LYS A 260 -7.28 17.76 12.93
C LYS A 260 -6.55 16.52 12.41
N PHE A 261 -6.94 15.35 12.92
CA PHE A 261 -6.42 14.04 12.47
C PHE A 261 -7.56 13.13 12.00
N VAL A 262 -7.44 12.61 10.77
CA VAL A 262 -8.49 11.86 10.07
C VAL A 262 -8.00 10.44 9.75
N PHE A 263 -8.80 9.43 10.06
CA PHE A 263 -8.56 8.06 9.61
C PHE A 263 -8.77 7.98 8.11
N SER A 264 -7.71 7.65 7.36
CA SER A 264 -7.75 7.62 5.91
C SER A 264 -6.60 6.78 5.35
N SER A 265 -6.88 5.98 4.33
CA SER A 265 -5.84 5.32 3.55
C SER A 265 -5.25 6.30 2.53
N CYS A 266 -3.93 6.25 2.30
CA CYS A 266 -3.29 7.06 1.26
C CYS A 266 -3.74 6.65 -0.15
N THR A 267 -4.21 5.41 -0.34
CA THR A 267 -4.71 4.89 -1.64
C THR A 267 -6.20 5.13 -1.86
N ASN A 268 -6.91 5.66 -0.86
CA ASN A 268 -8.31 6.07 -0.93
C ASN A 268 -8.55 7.14 0.14
N LEU A 269 -8.29 8.40 -0.21
CA LEU A 269 -8.32 9.53 0.71
C LEU A 269 -9.76 9.98 0.97
N GLU A 270 -10.16 10.12 2.23
CA GLU A 270 -11.50 10.55 2.69
C GLU A 270 -11.78 12.06 2.48
N PHE A 271 -11.07 12.69 1.52
CA PHE A 271 -11.17 14.12 1.25
C PHE A 271 -11.76 14.38 -0.14
N GLU A 272 -12.49 15.47 -0.25
CA GLU A 272 -13.00 16.00 -1.51
C GLU A 272 -11.86 16.38 -2.47
N GLU A 273 -12.17 16.40 -3.77
CA GLU A 273 -11.23 16.88 -4.77
C GLU A 273 -10.89 18.37 -4.58
N GLU A 274 -9.68 18.76 -5.02
CA GLU A 274 -9.24 20.16 -5.05
C GLU A 274 -9.37 20.93 -3.73
N LYS A 275 -9.12 20.26 -2.61
CA LYS A 275 -9.24 20.79 -1.25
C LYS A 275 -7.98 21.48 -0.73
N PHE A 276 -6.81 20.93 -0.99
CA PHE A 276 -5.56 21.35 -0.35
C PHE A 276 -4.65 22.13 -1.30
N THR A 277 -3.98 23.18 -0.83
CA THR A 277 -2.96 23.90 -1.63
C THR A 277 -1.64 23.12 -1.65
N LYS A 278 -1.33 22.44 -0.53
CA LYS A 278 -0.16 21.56 -0.41
C LYS A 278 -0.56 20.20 0.15
N VAL A 279 0.12 19.17 -0.33
CA VAL A 279 0.14 17.86 0.31
C VAL A 279 1.58 17.53 0.67
N VAL A 280 1.83 17.13 1.90
CA VAL A 280 3.10 16.57 2.35
C VAL A 280 2.99 15.06 2.42
N PHE A 281 3.93 14.36 1.80
CA PHE A 281 4.01 12.90 1.76
C PHE A 281 5.42 12.47 2.14
N SER A 282 5.66 12.30 3.45
CA SER A 282 6.99 12.07 4.03
C SER A 282 7.04 10.73 4.72
N ASP A 283 8.08 9.92 4.45
CA ASP A 283 8.28 8.60 5.08
C ASP A 283 7.09 7.64 4.87
N VAL A 284 6.54 7.61 3.65
CA VAL A 284 5.43 6.73 3.29
C VAL A 284 5.72 5.92 2.04
N ALA A 285 6.29 6.54 1.01
CA ALA A 285 6.46 5.92 -0.31
C ALA A 285 7.25 4.60 -0.22
N GLU A 286 8.26 4.55 0.63
CA GLU A 286 9.12 3.40 0.88
C GLU A 286 8.42 2.22 1.55
N HIS A 287 7.30 2.47 2.23
CA HIS A 287 6.47 1.47 2.89
C HIS A 287 5.34 0.95 2.01
N LEU A 288 5.21 1.45 0.78
CA LEU A 288 4.16 1.07 -0.14
C LEU A 288 4.69 0.10 -1.21
N LEU A 289 3.82 -0.81 -1.65
CA LEU A 289 4.05 -1.48 -2.94
C LEU A 289 4.04 -0.42 -4.06
N PRO A 290 4.81 -0.57 -5.16
CA PRO A 290 4.88 0.42 -6.23
C PRO A 290 3.51 0.86 -6.77
N ILE A 291 2.56 -0.06 -6.82
CA ILE A 291 1.18 0.19 -7.27
C ILE A 291 0.33 0.93 -6.23
N GLN A 292 0.55 0.72 -4.93
CA GLN A 292 -0.07 1.54 -3.89
C GLN A 292 0.49 2.95 -3.95
N PHE A 293 1.78 3.11 -4.21
CA PHE A 293 2.38 4.42 -4.36
C PHE A 293 1.78 5.19 -5.55
N THR A 294 1.61 4.57 -6.71
CA THR A 294 0.95 5.23 -7.85
C THR A 294 -0.52 5.56 -7.57
N ARG A 295 -1.26 4.71 -6.87
CA ARG A 295 -2.63 5.01 -6.41
C ARG A 295 -2.65 6.17 -5.41
N ALA A 296 -1.70 6.21 -4.48
CA ALA A 296 -1.56 7.31 -3.54
C ALA A 296 -1.25 8.62 -4.25
N LEU A 297 -0.37 8.62 -5.26
CA LEU A 297 -0.13 9.82 -6.08
C LEU A 297 -1.37 10.28 -6.84
N ALA A 298 -2.20 9.35 -7.34
CA ALA A 298 -3.47 9.68 -7.97
C ALA A 298 -4.43 10.37 -7.00
N GLU A 299 -4.58 9.84 -5.79
CA GLU A 299 -5.41 10.42 -4.73
C GLU A 299 -4.87 11.78 -4.24
N ILE A 300 -3.56 11.88 -4.03
CA ILE A 300 -2.87 13.14 -3.71
C ILE A 300 -3.14 14.19 -4.78
N ARG A 301 -2.98 13.81 -6.06
CA ARG A 301 -3.28 14.70 -7.19
C ARG A 301 -4.76 15.13 -7.18
N ARG A 302 -5.68 14.21 -6.87
CA ARG A 302 -7.13 14.49 -6.82
C ARG A 302 -7.45 15.55 -5.76
N VAL A 303 -6.93 15.39 -4.54
CA VAL A 303 -7.23 16.28 -3.41
C VAL A 303 -6.47 17.61 -3.46
N LEU A 304 -5.41 17.73 -4.27
CA LEU A 304 -4.71 18.99 -4.51
C LEU A 304 -5.55 19.95 -5.37
N LYS A 305 -5.59 21.23 -5.00
CA LYS A 305 -6.13 22.34 -5.82
C LYS A 305 -5.42 22.44 -7.17
N ARG A 306 -6.03 23.10 -8.14
CA ARG A 306 -5.35 23.45 -9.41
C ARG A 306 -4.09 24.25 -9.09
N LYS A 307 -2.93 23.82 -9.61
CA LYS A 307 -1.59 24.34 -9.29
C LYS A 307 -1.13 24.11 -7.84
N GLY A 308 -1.85 23.31 -7.05
CA GLY A 308 -1.37 22.85 -5.76
C GLY A 308 -0.13 21.97 -5.92
N GLU A 309 0.63 21.84 -4.84
CA GLU A 309 1.91 21.12 -4.87
C GLU A 309 1.98 19.96 -3.89
N LEU A 310 2.63 18.89 -4.34
CA LEU A 310 3.11 17.81 -3.50
C LEU A 310 4.54 18.12 -3.03
N ILE A 311 4.77 18.02 -1.73
CA ILE A 311 6.10 17.94 -1.12
C ILE A 311 6.32 16.50 -0.67
N LEU A 312 7.11 15.73 -1.41
CA LEU A 312 7.39 14.33 -1.13
C LEU A 312 8.79 14.19 -0.52
N ALA A 313 8.95 13.37 0.53
CA ALA A 313 10.25 13.02 1.07
C ALA A 313 10.33 11.52 1.38
N THR A 314 11.37 10.87 0.88
CA THR A 314 11.61 9.43 1.07
C THR A 314 13.10 9.14 0.93
N PRO A 315 13.64 8.13 1.61
CA PRO A 315 14.97 7.60 1.32
C PRO A 315 15.09 7.19 -0.15
N LEU A 316 16.21 7.56 -0.79
CA LEU A 316 16.52 7.28 -2.20
C LEU A 316 17.78 6.41 -2.33
N THR A 317 17.71 5.20 -1.81
CA THR A 317 18.87 4.30 -1.65
C THR A 317 18.92 3.19 -2.70
N GLY A 318 17.79 2.84 -3.33
CA GLY A 318 17.63 1.54 -4.00
C GLY A 318 17.45 1.57 -5.53
N LYS A 319 17.55 0.39 -6.14
CA LYS A 319 17.04 0.04 -7.49
C LYS A 319 15.77 -0.84 -7.38
N GLY A 320 15.07 -0.80 -6.24
CA GLY A 320 13.97 -1.69 -5.84
C GLY A 320 14.37 -2.98 -5.09
N ARG A 321 13.36 -3.65 -4.50
CA ARG A 321 13.29 -5.00 -3.84
C ARG A 321 14.31 -5.41 -2.77
N ASP A 322 15.52 -4.86 -2.74
CA ASP A 322 16.53 -5.11 -1.70
C ASP A 322 16.69 -3.83 -0.86
N THR A 323 15.90 -3.75 0.21
CA THR A 323 15.71 -2.54 1.00
C THR A 323 16.63 -2.50 2.21
N SER A 324 17.03 -1.29 2.63
CA SER A 324 17.98 -1.10 3.74
C SER A 324 17.44 -1.52 5.12
N THR A 325 16.12 -1.71 5.25
CA THR A 325 15.46 -2.13 6.48
C THR A 325 14.24 -3.00 6.19
N TYR A 326 13.90 -3.89 7.12
CA TYR A 326 12.76 -4.79 7.02
C TYR A 326 11.43 -4.05 6.84
N ALA A 327 11.31 -2.82 7.33
CA ALA A 327 10.12 -1.99 7.23
C ALA A 327 9.86 -1.44 5.81
N HIS A 328 10.93 -1.20 5.05
CA HIS A 328 10.81 -0.67 3.71
C HIS A 328 10.43 -1.80 2.76
N ILE A 329 9.34 -1.59 2.04
CA ILE A 329 8.82 -2.49 1.02
C ILE A 329 9.51 -2.22 -0.32
N TYR A 330 9.79 -0.95 -0.62
CA TYR A 330 10.43 -0.58 -1.87
C TYR A 330 11.22 0.73 -1.75
N GLU A 331 12.53 0.67 -1.97
CA GLU A 331 13.38 1.87 -2.01
C GLU A 331 13.63 2.30 -3.45
N TYR A 332 13.23 3.53 -3.78
CA TYR A 332 13.29 4.08 -5.12
C TYR A 332 14.64 4.73 -5.40
N SER A 333 15.09 4.65 -6.66
CA SER A 333 16.15 5.55 -7.12
C SER A 333 15.58 6.95 -7.39
N GLU A 334 16.44 7.98 -7.40
CA GLU A 334 16.04 9.34 -7.79
C GLU A 334 15.35 9.35 -9.17
N ARG A 335 15.90 8.58 -10.11
CA ARG A 335 15.39 8.48 -11.47
C ARG A 335 13.99 7.87 -11.51
N GLU A 336 13.77 6.75 -10.82
CA GLU A 336 12.45 6.11 -10.76
C GLU A 336 11.41 7.01 -10.12
N MET A 337 11.77 7.65 -9.00
CA MET A 337 10.88 8.59 -8.31
C MET A 337 10.46 9.73 -9.24
N ARG A 338 11.41 10.33 -9.95
CA ARG A 338 11.14 11.38 -10.94
C ARG A 338 10.24 10.89 -12.07
N GLU A 339 10.59 9.76 -12.70
CA GLU A 339 9.81 9.16 -13.80
C GLU A 339 8.36 8.81 -13.40
N ILE A 340 8.14 8.47 -12.12
CA ILE A 340 6.80 8.21 -11.58
C ILE A 340 6.06 9.53 -11.36
N LEU A 341 6.67 10.50 -10.67
CA LEU A 341 6.05 11.79 -10.37
C LEU A 341 5.64 12.55 -11.64
N GLU A 342 6.48 12.53 -12.68
CA GLU A 342 6.19 13.19 -13.97
C GLU A 342 4.99 12.60 -14.72
N ARG A 343 4.50 11.41 -14.34
CA ARG A 343 3.24 10.85 -14.89
C ARG A 343 2.00 11.49 -14.26
N PHE A 344 2.12 12.00 -13.04
CA PHE A 344 1.02 12.56 -12.27
C PHE A 344 1.09 14.07 -12.14
N PHE A 345 2.25 14.68 -12.31
CA PHE A 345 2.48 16.10 -12.07
C PHE A 345 3.15 16.74 -13.29
N ARG A 346 2.83 18.02 -13.56
CA ARG A 346 3.37 18.75 -14.72
C ARG A 346 4.87 19.03 -14.58
N GLU A 347 5.31 19.15 -13.35
CA GLU A 347 6.68 19.44 -12.98
C GLU A 347 7.01 18.65 -11.72
N ALA A 348 8.22 18.06 -11.66
CA ALA A 348 8.75 17.37 -10.49
C ALA A 348 10.25 17.72 -10.31
N LEU A 349 10.55 18.53 -9.30
CA LEU A 349 11.88 19.02 -8.98
C LEU A 349 12.45 18.27 -7.78
N TYR A 350 13.70 17.81 -7.88
CA TYR A 350 14.43 17.26 -6.75
C TYR A 350 15.16 18.41 -6.04
N VAL A 351 14.71 18.77 -4.85
CA VAL A 351 15.06 20.06 -4.21
C VAL A 351 15.92 19.92 -2.95
N ASN A 352 16.00 18.73 -2.35
CA ASN A 352 16.89 18.49 -1.22
C ASN A 352 17.43 17.06 -1.25
N ARG A 353 18.76 16.93 -1.35
CA ARG A 353 19.43 15.63 -1.48
C ARG A 353 19.57 14.87 -0.17
N ASP A 354 19.72 15.59 0.94
CA ASP A 354 19.98 15.00 2.26
C ASP A 354 18.75 14.23 2.77
N TYR A 355 17.55 14.67 2.37
CA TYR A 355 16.28 14.08 2.81
C TYR A 355 15.42 13.54 1.64
N GLY A 356 15.97 13.45 0.43
CA GLY A 356 15.24 12.88 -0.70
C GLY A 356 13.97 13.66 -1.07
N VAL A 357 14.00 15.00 -1.00
CA VAL A 357 12.79 15.83 -1.13
C VAL A 357 12.51 16.21 -2.58
N PHE A 358 11.31 15.90 -3.04
CA PHE A 358 10.76 16.35 -4.31
C PHE A 358 9.63 17.37 -4.10
N ARG A 359 9.56 18.35 -5.00
CA ARG A 359 8.40 19.23 -5.18
C ARG A 359 7.75 18.93 -6.50
N ALA A 360 6.44 18.68 -6.51
CA ALA A 360 5.71 18.37 -7.73
C ALA A 360 4.43 19.20 -7.86
N VAL A 361 4.16 19.76 -9.04
CA VAL A 361 3.06 20.71 -9.30
C VAL A 361 1.92 20.04 -10.09
N LYS A 362 0.67 20.17 -9.61
CA LYS A 362 -0.53 19.58 -10.27
C LYS A 362 -0.83 20.15 -11.66
#